data_AF-A0A9D4RL55-F1
#
_entry.id   AF-A0A9D4RL55-F1
#
_cell.length_a   1.000
_cell.length_b   1.000
_cell.length_c   1.000
_cell.angle_alpha   90.00
_cell.angle_beta   90.00
_cell.angle_gamma   90.00
#
_symmetry.space_group_name_H-M   'P 1'
#
loop_
_entity.id
_entity.type
_entity.pdbx_description
1 polymer ?
#
loop_
_entity_poly.entity_id
_entity_poly.type
_entity_poly.pdbx_seq_one_letter_code
_entity_poly.pdbx_strand_id
1 'polypeptide(L)'
;MGYYEGLVNPLGQWVGYYEGLVNPLGQWMGYYEGLVNPLGQWMGYYEGLVNPLGQWMGYYEGPLNQLGQWMGYYEGLENPLGQWVGYYKGLVNPLGQWMGNYEGFVDPLGQWMGYYEGLVNPLGQWMGYYEGLVNPLGQWMGYYEGLVNPLGQLMGYYEGLVNPLGQWMGYYEGLVNPLGQWMGYYEGLVNVRISS
;
A
#
# COMPACT_ATOMS: atom_id res chain seq x y z
N MET A 1 -8.98 18.01 27.95
CA MET A 1 -8.29 16.82 27.42
C MET A 1 -7.49 16.24 28.55
N GLY A 2 -7.73 14.99 28.95
CA GLY A 2 -7.03 14.35 30.06
C GLY A 2 -5.72 13.68 29.60
N TYR A 3 -4.79 13.49 30.52
CA TYR A 3 -3.65 12.59 30.36
C TYR A 3 -3.88 11.39 31.29
N TYR A 4 -3.68 10.19 30.78
CA TYR A 4 -3.96 8.94 31.47
C TYR A 4 -2.78 7.98 31.29
N GLU A 5 -2.34 7.38 32.37
CA GLU A 5 -1.17 6.50 32.40
C GLU A 5 -1.54 5.16 33.04
N GLY A 6 -1.13 4.05 32.43
CA GLY A 6 -1.22 2.71 33.01
C GLY A 6 -2.65 2.18 33.20
N LEU A 7 -3.59 2.54 32.33
CA LEU A 7 -4.98 2.09 32.43
C LEU A 7 -5.15 0.64 31.96
N VAL A 8 -5.85 -0.17 32.77
CA VAL A 8 -6.15 -1.57 32.47
C VAL A 8 -7.65 -1.81 32.50
N ASN A 9 -8.20 -2.36 31.42
CA ASN A 9 -9.62 -2.62 31.18
C ASN A 9 -10.57 -1.38 31.30
N PRO A 10 -10.21 -0.17 30.86
CA PRO A 10 -11.16 0.94 30.88
C PRO A 10 -12.27 0.74 29.85
N LEU A 11 -13.48 1.17 30.23
CA LEU A 11 -14.69 1.07 29.42
C LEU A 11 -15.27 2.45 29.16
N GLY A 12 -15.80 2.69 27.96
CA GLY A 12 -16.68 3.82 27.67
C GLY A 12 -16.21 4.71 26.54
N GLN A 13 -16.49 6.00 26.66
CA GLN A 13 -16.14 7.03 25.69
C GLN A 13 -15.08 7.95 26.28
N TRP A 14 -13.95 8.08 25.59
CA TRP A 14 -12.76 8.72 26.15
C TRP A 14 -12.10 9.67 25.15
N VAL A 15 -11.61 10.81 25.67
CA VAL A 15 -10.84 11.80 24.92
C VAL A 15 -9.60 12.23 25.71
N GLY A 16 -8.40 12.03 25.16
CA GLY A 16 -7.17 12.31 25.91
C GLY A 16 -5.86 11.90 25.25
N TYR A 17 -4.81 11.96 26.06
CA TYR A 17 -3.50 11.37 25.82
C TYR A 17 -3.37 10.14 26.72
N TYR A 18 -2.85 9.04 26.18
CA TYR A 18 -2.77 7.75 26.87
C TYR A 18 -1.37 7.17 26.75
N GLU A 19 -0.78 6.83 27.88
CA GLU A 19 0.49 6.10 27.96
C GLU A 19 0.24 4.77 28.65
N GLY A 20 0.44 3.66 27.93
CA GLY A 20 0.21 2.30 28.45
C GLY A 20 -1.26 1.97 28.71
N LEU A 21 -2.00 1.66 27.65
CA LEU A 21 -3.43 1.31 27.71
C LEU A 21 -3.64 -0.17 27.33
N VAL A 22 -4.22 -0.97 28.25
CA VAL A 22 -4.37 -2.42 28.08
C VAL A 22 -5.84 -2.84 28.15
N ASN A 23 -6.30 -3.60 27.15
CA ASN A 23 -7.66 -4.10 26.98
C ASN A 23 -8.79 -3.03 27.07
N PRO A 24 -8.65 -1.83 26.50
CA PRO A 24 -9.73 -0.85 26.51
C PRO A 24 -10.90 -1.29 25.62
N LEU A 25 -12.12 -0.95 26.05
CA LEU A 25 -13.35 -1.22 25.30
C LEU A 25 -14.15 0.07 25.10
N GLY A 26 -14.54 0.38 23.87
CA GLY A 26 -15.51 1.45 23.58
C GLY A 26 -15.11 2.37 22.43
N GLN A 27 -15.34 3.68 22.60
CA GLN A 27 -15.05 4.70 21.59
C GLN A 27 -14.00 5.68 22.12
N TRP A 28 -12.89 5.82 21.40
CA TRP A 28 -11.73 6.51 21.92
C TRP A 28 -11.17 7.50 20.90
N MET A 29 -10.87 8.71 21.34
CA MET A 29 -10.24 9.76 20.53
C MET A 29 -8.99 10.30 21.24
N GLY A 30 -7.82 10.29 20.60
CA GLY A 30 -6.63 10.73 21.31
C GLY A 30 -5.28 10.45 20.67
N TYR A 31 -4.25 10.58 21.50
CA TYR A 31 -2.89 10.12 21.22
C TYR A 31 -2.59 8.94 22.13
N TYR A 32 -1.99 7.88 21.59
CA TYR A 32 -1.73 6.64 22.30
C TYR A 32 -0.27 6.24 22.14
N GLU A 33 0.43 6.15 23.25
CA GLU A 33 1.76 5.55 23.35
C GLU A 33 1.61 4.20 24.08
N GLY A 34 1.70 3.10 23.33
CA GLY A 34 1.47 1.75 23.84
C GLY A 34 -0.01 1.41 24.06
N LEU A 35 -0.62 0.76 23.07
CA LEU A 35 -2.02 0.32 23.11
C LEU A 35 -2.13 -1.18 22.80
N VAL A 36 -2.62 -1.97 23.77
CA VAL A 36 -2.62 -3.44 23.71
C VAL A 36 -4.03 -4.02 23.82
N ASN A 37 -4.41 -4.87 22.86
CA ASN A 37 -5.72 -5.52 22.73
C ASN A 37 -6.95 -4.57 22.81
N PRO A 38 -6.94 -3.40 22.15
CA PRO A 38 -8.11 -2.54 22.13
C PRO A 38 -9.27 -3.14 21.31
N LEU A 39 -10.50 -2.92 21.78
CA LEU A 39 -11.71 -3.31 21.08
C LEU A 39 -12.67 -2.12 20.93
N GLY A 40 -13.07 -1.80 19.70
CA GLY A 40 -14.12 -0.81 19.44
C GLY A 40 -13.85 0.14 18.28
N GLN A 41 -14.17 1.42 18.47
CA GLN A 41 -13.98 2.48 17.46
C GLN A 41 -12.93 3.46 17.95
N TRP A 42 -11.91 3.68 17.13
CA TRP A 42 -10.69 4.38 17.55
C TRP A 42 -10.33 5.45 16.52
N MET A 43 -10.10 6.66 17.02
CA MET A 43 -9.59 7.79 16.24
C MET A 43 -8.34 8.38 16.92
N GLY A 44 -7.25 8.61 16.20
CA GLY A 44 -6.09 9.22 16.82
C GLY A 44 -4.73 9.06 16.16
N TYR A 45 -3.70 9.29 16.96
CA TYR A 45 -2.30 8.97 16.65
C TYR A 45 -1.87 7.80 17.52
N TYR A 46 -1.23 6.80 16.93
CA TYR A 46 -0.87 5.54 17.59
C TYR A 46 0.62 5.26 17.41
N GLU A 47 1.35 5.26 18.51
CA GLU A 47 2.72 4.77 18.60
C GLU A 47 2.69 3.44 19.38
N GLY A 48 2.95 2.32 18.70
CA GLY A 48 2.92 1.00 19.31
C GLY A 48 1.50 0.47 19.58
N LEU A 49 0.87 -0.08 18.54
CA LEU A 49 -0.47 -0.68 18.60
C LEU A 49 -0.40 -2.20 18.42
N VAL A 50 -0.94 -2.99 19.36
CA VAL A 50 -0.81 -4.46 19.36
C VAL A 50 -2.18 -5.14 19.46
N ASN A 51 -2.46 -6.06 18.53
CA ASN A 51 -3.70 -6.85 18.42
C ASN A 51 -5.01 -6.03 18.46
N PRO A 52 -5.13 -4.94 17.67
CA PRO A 52 -6.36 -4.16 17.59
C PRO A 52 -7.50 -4.91 16.92
N LEU A 53 -8.72 -4.74 17.46
CA LEU A 53 -9.97 -5.23 16.86
C LEU A 53 -10.99 -4.10 16.72
N GLY A 54 -11.51 -3.91 15.50
CA GLY A 54 -12.62 -2.99 15.24
C GLY A 54 -12.40 -2.04 14.07
N GLN A 55 -12.83 -0.79 14.24
CA GLN A 55 -12.73 0.27 13.23
C GLN A 55 -11.70 1.31 13.68
N TRP A 56 -10.74 1.58 12.80
CA TRP A 56 -9.55 2.36 13.12
C TRP A 56 -9.37 3.49 12.13
N MET A 57 -9.26 4.72 12.64
CA MET A 57 -8.95 5.91 11.87
C MET A 57 -7.78 6.69 12.49
N GLY A 58 -6.72 6.98 11.74
CA GLY A 58 -5.62 7.72 12.36
C GLY A 58 -4.28 7.76 11.64
N TYR A 59 -3.26 8.07 12.42
CA TYR A 59 -1.85 7.96 12.06
C TYR A 59 -1.23 6.83 12.88
N TYR A 60 -0.49 5.95 12.23
CA TYR A 60 0.03 4.73 12.85
C TYR A 60 1.53 4.60 12.62
N GLU A 61 2.26 4.46 13.72
CA GLU A 61 3.70 4.16 13.73
C GLU A 61 3.92 2.80 14.39
N GLY A 62 4.48 1.85 13.62
CA GLY A 62 4.82 0.51 14.08
C GLY A 62 3.66 -0.34 14.64
N PRO A 63 2.45 -0.36 14.05
CA PRO A 63 1.39 -1.25 14.54
C PRO A 63 1.75 -2.73 14.25
N LEU A 64 1.31 -3.66 15.11
CA LEU A 64 1.48 -5.12 14.94
C LEU A 64 0.15 -5.88 15.01
N ASN A 65 0.04 -6.95 14.21
CA ASN A 65 -1.06 -7.94 14.22
C ASN A 65 -2.47 -7.32 14.12
N GLN A 66 -2.75 -6.59 13.04
CA GLN A 66 -4.03 -5.91 12.89
C GLN A 66 -5.10 -6.78 12.24
N LEU A 67 -6.33 -6.72 12.77
CA LEU A 67 -7.51 -7.29 12.15
C LEU A 67 -8.64 -6.26 12.18
N GLY A 68 -9.18 -5.93 11.01
CA GLY A 68 -10.31 -4.99 10.91
C GLY A 68 -10.26 -4.12 9.67
N GLN A 69 -10.97 -3.00 9.73
CA GLN A 69 -10.99 -1.96 8.70
C GLN A 69 -10.12 -0.79 9.15
N TRP A 70 -9.15 -0.45 8.31
CA TRP A 70 -8.09 0.52 8.62
C TRP A 70 -8.13 1.68 7.65
N MET A 71 -8.25 2.90 8.17
CA MET A 71 -8.20 4.14 7.41
C MET A 71 -7.16 5.09 8.01
N GLY A 72 -6.18 5.56 7.24
CA GLY A 72 -5.18 6.44 7.85
C GLY A 72 -3.91 6.71 7.08
N TYR A 73 -2.92 7.18 7.83
CA TYR A 73 -1.53 7.32 7.42
C TYR A 73 -0.69 6.30 8.18
N TYR A 74 0.19 5.60 7.48
CA TYR A 74 0.98 4.52 8.06
C TYR A 74 2.46 4.71 7.73
N GLU A 75 3.31 4.58 8.75
CA GLU A 75 4.76 4.62 8.62
C GLU A 75 5.38 3.33 9.16
N GLY A 76 6.23 2.68 8.34
CA GLY A 76 7.03 1.52 8.76
C GLY A 76 6.20 0.26 9.04
N LEU A 77 5.34 -0.12 8.09
CA LEU A 77 4.55 -1.35 8.21
C LEU A 77 5.33 -2.57 7.71
N GLU A 78 5.32 -3.66 8.49
CA GLU A 78 5.89 -4.95 8.10
C GLU A 78 4.83 -6.06 8.17
N ASN A 79 4.65 -6.80 7.08
CA ASN A 79 3.71 -7.92 6.95
C ASN A 79 2.24 -7.62 7.33
N PRO A 80 1.64 -6.46 6.99
CA PRO A 80 0.23 -6.23 7.27
C PRO A 80 -0.68 -7.11 6.40
N LEU A 81 -1.79 -7.54 6.99
CA LEU A 81 -2.80 -8.39 6.36
C LEU A 81 -4.16 -7.69 6.35
N GLY A 82 -4.94 -7.82 5.26
CA GLY A 82 -6.36 -7.46 5.25
C GLY A 82 -6.77 -6.39 4.23
N GLN A 83 -7.74 -5.56 4.60
CA GLN A 83 -8.29 -4.48 3.79
C GLN A 83 -7.86 -3.12 4.36
N TRP A 84 -7.13 -2.36 3.57
CA TRP A 84 -6.50 -1.13 4.03
C TRP A 84 -6.78 0.02 3.06
N VAL A 85 -7.11 1.18 3.63
CA VAL A 85 -7.28 2.43 2.89
C VAL A 85 -6.39 3.52 3.50
N GLY A 86 -5.62 4.25 2.70
CA GLY A 86 -4.78 5.31 3.27
C GLY A 86 -3.60 5.81 2.46
N TYR A 87 -2.67 6.41 3.20
CA TYR A 87 -1.34 6.81 2.72
C TYR A 87 -0.30 5.98 3.45
N TYR A 88 0.68 5.46 2.73
CA TYR A 88 1.64 4.52 3.27
C TYR A 88 3.05 4.93 2.91
N LYS A 89 3.93 4.99 3.91
CA LYS A 89 5.34 5.26 3.74
C LYS A 89 6.16 4.11 4.32
N GLY A 90 6.88 3.41 3.45
CA GLY A 90 7.68 2.23 3.83
C GLY A 90 6.79 1.03 4.16
N LEU A 91 6.53 0.17 3.17
CA LEU A 91 5.78 -1.06 3.36
C LEU A 91 6.54 -2.27 2.81
N VAL A 92 6.68 -3.30 3.65
CA VAL A 92 7.43 -4.53 3.33
C VAL A 92 6.53 -5.76 3.47
N ASN A 93 6.46 -6.57 2.42
CA ASN A 93 5.67 -7.81 2.35
C ASN A 93 4.16 -7.68 2.70
N PRO A 94 3.44 -6.63 2.26
CA PRO A 94 2.00 -6.55 2.51
C PRO A 94 1.21 -7.58 1.70
N LEU A 95 0.13 -8.08 2.29
CA LEU A 95 -0.77 -9.02 1.61
C LEU A 95 -2.23 -8.60 1.81
N GLY A 96 -2.98 -8.45 0.72
CA GLY A 96 -4.42 -8.25 0.79
C GLY A 96 -5.01 -7.37 -0.30
N GLN A 97 -6.02 -6.57 0.08
CA GLN A 97 -6.69 -5.60 -0.77
C GLN A 97 -6.42 -4.20 -0.25
N TRP A 98 -5.85 -3.35 -1.09
CA TRP A 98 -5.31 -2.06 -0.66
C TRP A 98 -5.75 -0.95 -1.60
N MET A 99 -6.11 0.20 -1.01
CA MET A 99 -6.45 1.41 -1.74
C MET A 99 -5.71 2.62 -1.15
N GLY A 100 -4.97 3.39 -1.95
CA GLY A 100 -4.22 4.49 -1.34
C GLY A 100 -3.17 5.18 -2.19
N ASN A 101 -2.29 5.88 -1.49
CA ASN A 101 -1.05 6.41 -2.04
C ASN A 101 0.12 5.77 -1.30
N TYR A 102 1.15 5.37 -2.03
CA TYR A 102 2.18 4.48 -1.55
C TYR A 102 3.56 5.03 -1.90
N GLU A 103 4.43 5.19 -0.90
CA GLU A 103 5.81 5.64 -1.05
C GLU A 103 6.75 4.55 -0.50
N GLY A 104 7.58 3.95 -1.36
CA GLY A 104 8.60 2.97 -0.98
C GLY A 104 8.04 1.59 -0.57
N PHE A 105 7.77 0.74 -1.55
CA PHE A 105 7.11 -0.55 -1.37
C PHE A 105 7.94 -1.73 -1.89
N VAL A 106 8.04 -2.78 -1.08
CA VAL A 106 8.84 -3.98 -1.42
C VAL A 106 8.02 -5.25 -1.25
N ASP A 107 8.02 -6.08 -2.30
CA ASP A 107 7.38 -7.39 -2.38
C ASP A 107 5.86 -7.42 -2.02
N PRO A 108 5.02 -6.45 -2.46
CA PRO A 108 3.59 -6.50 -2.16
C PRO A 108 2.84 -7.54 -2.99
N LEU A 109 1.84 -8.16 -2.36
CA LEU A 109 1.04 -9.25 -2.91
C LEU A 109 -0.46 -8.93 -2.83
N GLY A 110 -1.20 -9.11 -3.94
CA GLY A 110 -2.67 -9.10 -3.91
C GLY A 110 -3.34 -8.17 -4.93
N GLN A 111 -4.37 -7.44 -4.48
CA GLN A 111 -5.16 -6.53 -5.30
C GLN A 111 -4.99 -5.09 -4.82
N TRP A 112 -4.56 -4.21 -5.72
CA TRP A 112 -4.09 -2.89 -5.32
C TRP A 112 -4.65 -1.80 -6.24
N MET A 113 -5.10 -0.71 -5.64
CA MET A 113 -5.56 0.50 -6.33
C MET A 113 -4.88 1.74 -5.76
N GLY A 114 -4.34 2.63 -6.60
CA GLY A 114 -3.74 3.86 -6.06
C GLY A 114 -2.70 4.58 -6.91
N TYR A 115 -1.93 5.42 -6.22
CA TYR A 115 -0.72 6.07 -6.73
C TYR A 115 0.50 5.48 -6.03
N TYR A 116 1.54 5.14 -6.78
CA TYR A 116 2.71 4.43 -6.27
C TYR A 116 3.97 5.18 -6.67
N GLU A 117 4.79 5.53 -5.69
CA GLU A 117 6.14 6.07 -5.86
C GLU A 117 7.15 5.06 -5.30
N GLY A 118 7.95 4.45 -6.17
CA GLY A 118 8.95 3.45 -5.81
C GLY A 118 8.35 2.11 -5.37
N LEU A 119 8.13 1.22 -6.34
CA LEU A 119 7.56 -0.10 -6.12
C LEU A 119 8.45 -1.22 -6.69
N VAL A 120 8.84 -2.19 -5.85
CA VAL A 120 9.80 -3.25 -6.19
C VAL A 120 9.18 -4.64 -6.00
N ASN A 121 9.30 -5.48 -7.03
CA ASN A 121 8.80 -6.86 -7.10
C ASN A 121 7.31 -7.09 -6.72
N PRO A 122 6.36 -6.23 -7.11
CA PRO A 122 4.96 -6.48 -6.82
C PRO A 122 4.41 -7.67 -7.62
N LEU A 123 3.48 -8.40 -7.01
CA LEU A 123 2.77 -9.50 -7.65
C LEU A 123 1.26 -9.39 -7.44
N GLY A 124 0.48 -9.44 -8.53
CA GLY A 124 -0.97 -9.58 -8.47
C GLY A 124 -1.74 -8.78 -9.51
N GLN A 125 -2.83 -8.14 -9.08
CA GLN A 125 -3.71 -7.31 -9.90
C GLN A 125 -3.65 -5.86 -9.42
N TRP A 126 -3.26 -4.96 -10.31
CA TRP A 126 -2.92 -3.59 -9.93
C TRP A 126 -3.58 -2.58 -10.88
N MET A 127 -4.15 -1.52 -10.30
CA MET A 127 -4.70 -0.39 -11.04
C MET A 127 -4.18 0.92 -10.46
N GLY A 128 -3.66 1.84 -11.29
CA GLY A 128 -3.15 3.09 -10.74
C GLY A 128 -2.22 3.92 -11.61
N TYR A 129 -1.51 4.82 -10.94
CA TYR A 129 -0.42 5.61 -11.47
C TYR A 129 0.87 5.17 -10.79
N TYR A 130 1.93 4.90 -11.56
CA TYR A 130 3.17 4.34 -11.05
C TYR A 130 4.35 5.22 -11.46
N GLU A 131 5.11 5.70 -10.49
CA GLU A 131 6.40 6.37 -10.65
C GLU A 131 7.50 5.46 -10.08
N GLY A 132 8.30 4.87 -10.97
CA GLY A 132 9.34 3.91 -10.60
C GLY A 132 8.80 2.54 -10.19
N LEU A 133 8.65 1.65 -11.17
CA LEU A 133 8.16 0.27 -10.99
C LEU A 133 9.18 -0.76 -11.50
N VAL A 134 9.62 -1.66 -10.62
CA VAL A 134 10.68 -2.64 -10.91
C VAL A 134 10.19 -4.07 -10.71
N ASN A 135 10.39 -4.92 -11.73
CA ASN A 135 10.01 -6.33 -11.76
C ASN A 135 8.54 -6.63 -11.40
N PRO A 136 7.52 -5.90 -11.90
CA PRO A 136 6.14 -6.26 -11.60
C PRO A 136 5.73 -7.55 -12.32
N LEU A 137 5.00 -8.40 -11.62
CA LEU A 137 4.39 -9.62 -12.16
C LEU A 137 2.86 -9.57 -12.08
N GLY A 138 2.17 -9.95 -13.15
CA GLY A 138 0.72 -10.17 -13.14
C GLY A 138 -0.07 -9.31 -14.12
N GLN A 139 -1.21 -8.78 -13.65
CA GLN A 139 -2.15 -8.00 -14.47
C GLN A 139 -2.15 -6.55 -13.99
N TRP A 140 -1.84 -5.63 -14.89
CA TRP A 140 -1.70 -4.22 -14.53
C TRP A 140 -2.45 -3.31 -15.48
N MET A 141 -3.07 -2.27 -14.92
CA MET A 141 -3.71 -1.19 -15.65
C MET A 141 -3.26 0.15 -15.09
N GLY A 142 -2.88 1.10 -15.94
CA GLY A 142 -2.49 2.40 -15.42
C GLY A 142 -1.69 3.34 -16.32
N TYR A 143 -1.11 4.34 -15.68
CA TYR A 143 -0.04 5.18 -16.21
C TYR A 143 1.27 4.79 -15.54
N TYR A 144 2.34 4.66 -16.30
CA TYR A 144 3.65 4.25 -15.80
C TYR A 144 4.72 5.26 -16.22
N GLU A 145 5.43 5.83 -15.25
CA GLU A 145 6.66 6.60 -15.44
C GLU A 145 7.82 5.77 -14.89
N GLY A 146 8.65 5.21 -15.77
CA GLY A 146 9.74 4.33 -15.41
C GLY A 146 9.29 2.93 -15.01
N LEU A 147 9.28 2.00 -15.97
CA LEU A 147 8.91 0.60 -15.78
C LEU A 147 10.02 -0.34 -16.26
N VAL A 148 10.55 -1.18 -15.37
CA VAL A 148 11.73 -2.03 -15.63
C VAL A 148 11.44 -3.51 -15.38
N ASN A 149 11.77 -4.36 -16.36
CA ASN A 149 11.59 -5.82 -16.37
C ASN A 149 10.18 -6.32 -15.98
N PRO A 150 9.09 -5.71 -16.48
CA PRO A 150 7.75 -6.22 -16.20
C PRO A 150 7.47 -7.56 -16.89
N LEU A 151 6.70 -8.42 -16.23
CA LEU A 151 6.23 -9.70 -16.76
C LEU A 151 4.71 -9.85 -16.58
N GLY A 152 3.96 -9.95 -17.67
CA GLY A 152 2.54 -10.30 -17.61
C GLY A 152 1.67 -9.66 -18.67
N GLN A 153 0.46 -9.24 -18.26
CA GLN A 153 -0.51 -8.55 -19.10
C GLN A 153 -0.66 -7.12 -18.60
N LEU A 154 -0.25 -6.14 -19.40
CA LEU A 154 -0.30 -4.74 -19.00
C LEU A 154 -1.04 -3.88 -20.02
N MET A 155 -1.89 -2.99 -19.50
CA MET A 155 -2.66 -2.02 -20.27
C MET A 155 -2.39 -0.60 -19.75
N GLY A 156 -2.09 0.37 -20.61
CA GLY A 156 -1.86 1.72 -20.11
C GLY A 156 -1.14 2.71 -21.00
N TYR A 157 -0.68 3.79 -20.36
CA TYR A 157 0.26 4.75 -20.89
C TYR A 157 1.63 4.50 -20.26
N TYR A 158 2.69 4.41 -21.06
CA TYR A 158 4.04 4.10 -20.58
C TYR A 158 5.01 5.21 -21.02
N GLU A 159 5.65 5.86 -20.06
CA GLU A 159 6.79 6.75 -20.22
C GLU A 159 8.03 6.04 -19.67
N GLY A 160 8.88 5.50 -20.55
CA GLY A 160 10.04 4.71 -20.19
C GLY A 160 9.70 3.26 -19.80
N LEU A 161 9.83 2.34 -20.75
CA LEU A 161 9.60 0.91 -20.58
C LEU A 161 10.82 0.09 -21.02
N VAL A 162 11.40 -0.69 -20.11
CA VAL A 162 12.67 -1.43 -20.32
C VAL A 162 12.52 -2.93 -20.07
N ASN A 163 12.97 -3.74 -21.04
CA ASN A 163 12.93 -5.21 -21.04
C ASN A 163 11.56 -5.84 -20.68
N PRO A 164 10.44 -5.36 -21.24
CA PRO A 164 9.14 -5.96 -20.96
C PRO A 164 8.96 -7.34 -21.61
N LEU A 165 8.29 -8.24 -20.89
CA LEU A 165 7.91 -9.57 -21.39
C LEU A 165 6.41 -9.83 -21.19
N GLY A 166 5.67 -10.12 -22.26
CA GLY A 166 4.27 -10.57 -22.15
C GLY A 166 3.31 -10.00 -23.19
N GLN A 167 2.11 -9.63 -22.75
CA GLN A 167 1.05 -9.06 -23.59
C GLN A 167 0.80 -7.61 -23.20
N TRP A 168 0.83 -6.73 -24.20
CA TRP A 168 0.91 -5.30 -23.99
C TRP A 168 -0.09 -4.55 -24.85
N MET A 169 -0.85 -3.66 -24.22
CA MET A 169 -1.75 -2.73 -24.91
C MET A 169 -1.55 -1.31 -24.39
N GLY A 170 -1.42 -0.31 -25.27
CA GLY A 170 -1.30 1.07 -24.77
C GLY A 170 -0.73 2.13 -25.69
N TYR A 171 -0.27 3.20 -25.05
CA TYR A 171 0.58 4.23 -25.62
C TYR A 171 1.98 4.11 -25.03
N TYR A 172 3.01 4.14 -25.87
CA TYR A 172 4.40 3.95 -25.45
C TYR A 172 5.26 5.15 -25.86
N GLU A 173 5.81 5.85 -24.88
CA GLU A 173 6.87 6.84 -25.02
C GLU A 173 8.16 6.26 -24.42
N GLY A 174 9.13 5.88 -25.28
CA GLY A 174 10.37 5.25 -24.82
C GLY A 174 10.22 3.76 -24.50
N LEU A 175 10.50 2.91 -25.49
CA LEU A 175 10.44 1.45 -25.37
C LEU A 175 11.79 0.80 -25.72
N VAL A 176 12.30 -0.05 -24.83
CA VAL A 176 13.62 -0.70 -24.96
C VAL A 176 13.52 -2.22 -24.76
N ASN A 177 14.05 -2.98 -25.71
CA ASN A 177 14.14 -4.46 -25.70
C ASN A 177 12.82 -5.21 -25.39
N PRO A 178 11.71 -4.91 -26.07
CA PRO A 178 10.46 -5.61 -25.83
C PRO A 178 10.45 -7.05 -26.37
N LEU A 179 9.81 -7.95 -25.62
CA LEU A 179 9.52 -9.32 -26.03
C LEU A 179 8.04 -9.66 -25.76
N GLY A 180 7.33 -10.17 -26.77
CA GLY A 180 5.95 -10.63 -26.63
C GLY A 180 5.00 -10.01 -27.66
N GLN A 181 3.73 -9.87 -27.28
CA GLN A 181 2.65 -9.38 -28.13
C GLN A 181 2.33 -7.93 -27.80
N TRP A 182 2.22 -7.09 -28.83
CA TRP A 182 2.12 -5.65 -28.67
C TRP A 182 1.02 -5.05 -29.53
N MET A 183 0.16 -4.22 -28.94
CA MET A 183 -0.86 -3.44 -29.62
C MET A 183 -0.85 -2.01 -29.09
N GLY A 184 -0.85 -1.00 -29.95
CA GLY A 184 -0.85 0.38 -29.48
C GLY A 184 -0.16 1.38 -30.37
N TYR A 185 0.05 2.57 -29.81
CA TYR A 185 0.75 3.69 -30.43
C TYR A 185 2.15 3.83 -29.83
N TYR A 186 3.14 4.16 -30.66
CA TYR A 186 4.54 4.22 -30.24
C TYR A 186 5.19 5.55 -30.63
N GLU A 187 5.89 6.15 -29.68
CA GLU A 187 6.78 7.29 -29.83
C GLU A 187 8.13 6.95 -29.17
N GLY A 188 9.26 7.17 -29.86
CA GLY A 188 10.59 6.90 -29.29
C GLY A 188 10.95 5.41 -29.11
N LEU A 189 11.05 4.65 -30.20
CA LEU A 189 11.43 3.22 -30.19
C LEU A 189 12.95 3.02 -30.29
N VAL A 190 13.53 2.16 -29.42
CA VAL A 190 14.95 1.76 -29.51
C VAL A 190 15.07 0.24 -29.40
N ASN A 191 15.80 -0.40 -30.34
CA ASN A 191 16.07 -1.85 -30.35
C ASN A 191 14.82 -2.74 -30.29
N VAL A 192 13.78 -2.35 -31.02
CA VAL A 192 12.50 -3.06 -31.03
C VAL A 192 12.43 -4.03 -32.20
N ARG A 193 12.14 -5.32 -31.92
CA ARG A 193 11.70 -6.30 -32.93
C ARG A 193 10.22 -6.63 -32.67
N ILE A 194 9.32 -5.86 -33.28
CA ILE A 194 7.88 -6.18 -33.25
C ILE A 194 7.64 -7.27 -34.30
N SER A 195 7.29 -8.48 -33.87
CA SER A 195 6.66 -9.43 -34.78
C SER A 195 5.18 -9.07 -34.91
N SER A 196 4.79 -8.63 -36.10
CA SER A 196 3.40 -8.48 -36.54
C SER A 196 2.71 -9.83 -36.68
#